data_AF-X1N8X6-F1
#
_entry.id   AF-X1N8X6-F1
#
_cell.length_a   1.000
_cell.length_b   1.000
_cell.length_c   1.000
_cell.angle_alpha   90.00
_cell.angle_beta   90.00
_cell.angle_gamma   90.00
#
_symmetry.space_group_name_H-M   'P 1'
#
loop_
_entity.id
_entity.type
_entity.pdbx_description
1 polymer ?
#
loop_
_entity_poly.entity_id
_entity_poly.type
_entity_poly.pdbx_seq_one_letter_code
_entity_poly.pdbx_strand_id
1 'polypeptide(L)' 'MITGTKIKLRDKRPTDALDDYTWRTDLELAQLDATPLLTITFPQYLSDYASEVRYPSPTRRPFAVETLDV' A
#
# COMPACT_ATOMS: atom_id res chain seq x y z
N MET A 1 -6.76 -10.80 -9.33
CA MET A 1 -5.32 -11.14 -9.29
C MET A 1 -4.78 -11.12 -10.70
N ILE A 2 -3.77 -10.29 -10.97
CA ILE A 2 -3.10 -10.19 -12.28
C ILE A 2 -1.65 -10.62 -12.08
N THR A 3 -1.16 -11.57 -12.88
CA THR A 3 0.20 -12.11 -12.74
C THR A 3 0.98 -11.80 -14.00
N GLY A 4 2.12 -11.12 -13.85
CA GLY A 4 3.09 -10.90 -14.92
C GLY A 4 4.32 -11.77 -14.73
N THR A 5 5.34 -11.55 -15.58
CA THR A 5 6.57 -12.35 -15.56
C THR A 5 7.45 -12.09 -14.34
N LYS A 6 7.43 -10.86 -13.80
CA LYS A 6 8.29 -10.44 -12.68
C LYS A 6 7.53 -10.12 -11.40
N ILE A 7 6.26 -9.72 -11.54
CA ILE A 7 5.45 -9.23 -10.43
C ILE A 7 4.04 -9.77 -10.53
N LYS A 8 3.36 -9.76 -9.38
CA LYS A 8 1.98 -10.13 -9.21
C LYS A 8 1.23 -9.00 -8.52
N LEU A 9 0.12 -8.58 -9.12
CA LEU A 9 -0.84 -7.67 -8.51
C LEU A 9 -1.92 -8.49 -7.82
N ARG A 10 -2.01 -8.33 -6.50
CA ARG A 10 -2.98 -9.04 -5.65
C ARG A 10 -3.71 -8.08 -4.73
N ASP A 11 -4.77 -8.55 -4.10
CA ASP A 11 -5.48 -7.76 -3.09
C ASP A 11 -4.53 -7.44 -1.93
N LYS A 12 -4.73 -6.26 -1.34
CA LYS A 12 -3.98 -5.80 -0.17
C LYS A 12 -4.22 -6.67 1.06
N ARG A 13 -3.19 -6.83 1.88
CA ARG A 13 -3.21 -7.56 3.15
C ARG A 13 -2.71 -6.63 4.25
N PRO A 14 -3.16 -6.82 5.51
CA PRO A 14 -2.66 -6.00 6.62
C PRO A 14 -1.13 -6.03 6.78
N THR A 15 -0.48 -7.11 6.34
CA THR A 15 0.99 -7.25 6.35
C THR A 15 1.71 -6.26 5.46
N ASP A 16 1.04 -5.74 4.42
CA ASP A 16 1.66 -4.81 3.47
C ASP A 16 1.69 -3.37 4.00
N ALA A 17 1.05 -3.12 5.15
CA ALA A 17 0.94 -1.79 5.73
C ALA A 17 2.31 -1.17 6.03
N LEU A 18 3.32 -1.97 6.39
CA LEU A 18 4.65 -1.46 6.68
C LEU A 18 5.36 -0.95 5.42
N ASP A 19 5.27 -1.69 4.32
CA ASP A 19 5.89 -1.32 3.05
C ASP A 19 5.21 -0.07 2.48
N ASP A 20 3.87 -0.06 2.47
CA ASP A 20 3.07 1.10 2.07
C ASP A 20 3.36 2.34 2.94
N TYR A 21 3.51 2.17 4.26
CA TYR A 21 3.86 3.26 5.17
C TYR A 21 5.24 3.81 4.82
N THR A 22 6.23 2.95 4.61
CA THR A 22 7.60 3.33 4.22
C THR A 22 7.58 4.18 2.96
N TRP A 23 6.86 3.74 1.92
CA TRP A 23 6.69 4.51 0.68
C TRP A 23 6.03 5.88 0.91
N ARG A 24 4.98 5.95 1.73
CA ARG A 24 4.28 7.22 1.99
C ARG A 24 5.04 8.17 2.91
N THR A 25 6.03 7.68 3.64
CA THR A 25 6.95 8.50 4.44
C THR A 25 8.23 8.86 3.71
N ASP A 26 8.45 8.30 2.51
CA ASP A 26 9.58 8.66 1.66
C ASP A 26 9.31 10.01 0.98
N LEU A 27 10.20 10.97 1.21
CA LEU A 27 10.06 12.33 0.70
C LEU A 27 10.23 12.41 -0.82
N GLU A 28 11.18 11.66 -1.38
CA GLU A 28 11.44 11.66 -2.82
C GLU A 28 10.22 11.06 -3.55
N LEU A 29 9.71 9.94 -3.05
CA LEU A 29 8.55 9.29 -3.65
C LEU A 29 7.30 10.16 -3.56
N ALA A 30 7.04 10.78 -2.39
CA ALA A 30 5.90 11.69 -2.23
C ALA A 30 5.95 12.88 -3.21
N GLN A 31 7.14 13.42 -3.46
CA GLN A 31 7.34 14.49 -4.46
C GLN A 31 7.05 14.01 -5.88
N LEU A 32 7.54 12.84 -6.27
CA LEU A 32 7.29 12.25 -7.58
C LEU A 32 5.80 11.95 -7.82
N ASP A 33 5.10 11.52 -6.78
CA ASP A 33 3.66 11.23 -6.82
C ASP A 33 2.78 12.49 -6.70
N ALA A 34 3.37 13.67 -6.48
CA ALA A 34 2.67 14.92 -6.17
C ALA A 34 1.68 14.77 -4.99
N THR A 35 2.08 14.02 -3.96
CA THR A 35 1.27 13.76 -2.76
C THR A 35 1.90 14.40 -1.52
N PRO A 36 1.09 14.78 -0.51
CA PRO A 36 1.64 15.25 0.76
C PRO A 36 2.27 14.09 1.54
N LEU A 37 3.38 14.39 2.22
CA LEU A 37 4.07 13.42 3.08
C LEU A 37 3.16 12.94 4.22
N LEU A 38 3.18 11.64 4.51
CA LEU A 38 2.45 11.08 5.63
C LEU A 38 3.06 11.53 6.97
N THR A 39 2.27 12.21 7.81
CA THR A 39 2.73 12.77 9.10
C THR A 39 2.25 12.00 10.33
N ILE A 40 1.38 11.00 10.15
CA ILE A 40 0.85 10.18 11.25
C ILE A 40 1.84 9.07 11.64
N THR A 41 1.70 8.54 12.85
CA THR A 41 2.53 7.43 13.32
C THR A 41 2.13 6.10 12.69
N PHE A 42 3.07 5.16 12.61
CA PHE A 42 2.80 3.83 12.06
C PHE A 42 1.63 3.08 12.74
N PRO A 43 1.47 3.08 14.09
CA PRO A 43 0.32 2.42 14.72
C PRO A 43 -1.02 3.02 14.31
N GLN A 44 -1.11 4.35 14.17
CA GLN A 44 -2.31 5.01 13.70
C GLN A 44 -2.59 4.59 12.24
N TYR A 45 -1.56 4.66 11.39
CA TYR A 45 -1.66 4.23 10.00
C TYR A 45 -2.11 2.77 9.87
N LEU A 46 -1.56 1.86 10.68
CA LEU A 46 -1.90 0.43 10.64
C LEU A 46 -3.37 0.19 11.02
N SER A 47 -3.89 0.93 12.00
CA SER A 47 -5.30 0.87 12.39
C SER A 47 -6.21 1.29 11.24
N ASP A 48 -5.89 2.42 10.60
CA ASP A 48 -6.66 2.95 9.47
C ASP A 48 -6.58 2.00 8.27
N TYR A 49 -5.39 1.50 7.94
CA TYR A 49 -5.16 0.53 6.87
C TYR A 49 -5.94 -0.76 7.08
N ALA A 50 -5.91 -1.33 8.29
CA ALA A 50 -6.65 -2.55 8.61
C ALA A 50 -8.16 -2.36 8.45
N SER A 51 -8.68 -1.16 8.76
CA SER A 51 -10.08 -0.81 8.53
C SER A 51 -10.41 -0.77 7.03
N GLU A 52 -9.55 -0.18 6.19
CA GLU A 52 -9.76 -0.10 4.74
C GLU A 52 -9.74 -1.49 4.08
N VAL A 53 -8.84 -2.37 4.52
CA VAL A 53 -8.76 -3.75 4.02
C VAL A 53 -9.99 -4.57 4.43
N ARG A 54 -10.49 -4.36 5.65
CA ARG A 54 -11.68 -5.06 6.15
C ARG A 54 -12.98 -4.53 5.51
N TYR A 55 -13.04 -3.24 5.21
CA TYR A 55 -14.22 -2.56 4.66
C TYR A 55 -13.86 -1.84 3.35
N PRO A 56 -13.59 -2.59 2.27
CA PRO A 56 -13.16 -2.00 1.01
C PRO A 56 -14.27 -1.16 0.37
N SER A 57 -13.90 -0.03 -0.21
CA SER A 57 -14.81 0.79 -1.00
C SER A 57 -15.35 -0.01 -2.21
N PRO A 58 -16.66 0.07 -2.52
CA PRO A 58 -17.23 -0.62 -3.68
C PRO A 58 -16.73 -0.05 -5.02
N THR A 59 -16.25 1.20 -5.04
CA THR A 59 -15.82 1.90 -6.26
C THR A 59 -14.31 1.88 -6.48
N ARG A 60 -13.53 1.40 -5.51
CA ARG A 60 -12.06 1.36 -5.58
C ARG A 60 -11.55 -0.03 -5.24
N ARG A 61 -10.64 -0.54 -6.06
CA ARG A 61 -9.96 -1.83 -5.84
C ARG A 61 -8.47 -1.58 -5.64
N PRO A 62 -7.99 -1.46 -4.38
CA PRO A 62 -6.57 -1.26 -4.14
C PRO A 62 -5.81 -2.58 -4.26
N PHE A 63 -4.65 -2.54 -4.90
CA PHE A 63 -3.78 -3.70 -5.07
C PHE A 63 -2.45 -3.50 -4.34
N ALA A 64 -1.83 -4.61 -3.95
CA ALA A 64 -0.44 -4.69 -3.54
C ALA A 64 0.39 -5.32 -4.67
N VAL A 65 1.66 -4.92 -4.73
CA VAL A 65 2.65 -5.49 -5.65
C VAL A 65 3.45 -6.54 -4.88
N GLU A 66 3.56 -7.73 -5.45
CA GLU A 66 4.38 -8.83 -4.93
C GLU A 66 5.41 -9.19 -6.01
N THR A 67 6.69 -9.12 -5.68
CA THR A 67 7.77 -9.50 -6.60
C THR A 67 7.93 -11.02 -6.59
N LEU A 68 8.05 -11.61 -7.77
CA LEU A 68 8.16 -13.06 -7.97
C LEU A 68 9.62 -13.52 -8.14
N ASP A 69 10.59 -12.75 -7.63
CA ASP A 69 12.01 -13.10 -7.76
C ASP A 69 12.26 -14.49 -7.14
N VAL A 70 12.84 -15.36 -7.97
CA VAL A 70 13.24 -16.76 -7.67
C VAL A 70 14.72 -16.78 -7.30
#